data_AF-A0A7H8L5B7-F1
#
_entry.id   AF-A0A7H8L5B7-F1
#
_cell.length_a   1.000
_cell.length_b   1.000
_cell.length_c   1.000
_cell.angle_alpha   90.00
_cell.angle_beta   90.00
_cell.angle_gamma   90.00
#
_symmetry.space_group_name_H-M   'P 1'
#
loop_
_entity.id
_entity.type
_entity.pdbx_description
1 polymer ?
#
loop_
_entity_poly.entity_id
_entity_poly.type
_entity_poly.pdbx_seq_one_letter_code
_entity_poly.pdbx_strand_id
1 'polypeptide(L)'
;MQPPTAGEPVVEPGPAAEPEAAAAASAGPEGADGGAAGAVASRVPVPVPLPSDGRTRLKAALWPPRVSRGQLVVALLLFALGLALAIQVRSTNDHSELRGARQEDLVRILDELDGKQQRLQSEKTQLEQSLAQLENSSNQAKEAQEQTRKKAAELGVLAGTEKATGPGIVLTIDDPQGQVKADMLLDTLQELRAAGAEAIQINDVRVVAGTYFTDNSSGGGVRIDGKDVLQPFRFTVVGNPQDLTPALNIPGGVVRSLENHQARATIVQQQKVLVDALAAPKPLQYGKPAAK
;
A
#
# COMPACT_ATOMS: atom_id res chain seq x y z
N MET A 1 -1.33 -41.67 -15.85
CA MET A 1 -2.35 -40.59 -15.87
C MET A 1 -1.59 -39.29 -15.62
N GLN A 2 -0.95 -38.69 -16.64
CA GLN A 2 -1.49 -37.80 -17.69
C GLN A 2 -2.06 -36.49 -17.12
N PRO A 3 -1.41 -35.32 -17.37
CA PRO A 3 -1.95 -34.01 -17.04
C PRO A 3 -2.87 -33.50 -18.18
N PRO A 4 -3.85 -32.62 -17.91
CA PRO A 4 -4.65 -32.00 -18.96
C PRO A 4 -3.97 -30.74 -19.53
N THR A 5 -4.04 -30.66 -20.86
CA THR A 5 -3.59 -29.60 -21.77
C THR A 5 -4.72 -28.68 -22.20
N ALA A 6 -4.35 -27.41 -22.44
CA ALA A 6 -4.72 -26.52 -23.55
C ALA A 6 -6.14 -25.92 -23.66
N GLY A 7 -6.15 -24.64 -24.09
CA GLY A 7 -7.32 -23.92 -24.60
C GLY A 7 -7.01 -22.45 -24.94
N GLU A 8 -6.21 -22.20 -25.98
CA GLU A 8 -6.12 -20.91 -26.71
C GLU A 8 -7.36 -20.71 -27.61
N PRO A 9 -7.64 -19.48 -28.08
CA PRO A 9 -8.30 -19.28 -29.36
C PRO A 9 -7.49 -18.46 -30.38
N VAL A 10 -7.36 -19.07 -31.56
CA VAL A 10 -6.98 -18.60 -32.91
C VAL A 10 -8.18 -17.84 -33.52
N VAL A 11 -8.10 -16.56 -33.95
CA VAL A 11 -7.68 -15.94 -35.24
C VAL A 11 -8.69 -16.03 -36.42
N GLU A 12 -9.00 -14.82 -36.97
CA GLU A 12 -9.40 -14.42 -38.35
C GLU A 12 -10.83 -14.64 -38.94
N PRO A 13 -11.21 -13.98 -40.08
CA PRO A 13 -10.64 -12.82 -40.83
C PRO A 13 -11.68 -11.76 -41.31
N GLY A 14 -11.20 -10.71 -42.02
CA GLY A 14 -11.94 -9.55 -42.59
C GLY A 14 -12.87 -9.82 -43.79
N PRO A 15 -13.32 -8.76 -44.51
CA PRO A 15 -12.58 -8.33 -45.70
C PRO A 15 -12.61 -6.81 -46.01
N ALA A 16 -11.81 -6.46 -47.03
CA ALA A 16 -11.49 -5.13 -47.57
C ALA A 16 -12.49 -4.60 -48.62
N ALA A 17 -12.45 -3.28 -48.91
CA ALA A 17 -12.24 -2.72 -50.26
C ALA A 17 -12.32 -1.16 -50.30
N GLU A 18 -11.27 -0.57 -50.85
CA GLU A 18 -11.14 0.76 -51.50
C GLU A 18 -11.94 0.81 -52.84
N PRO A 19 -12.16 1.97 -53.55
CA PRO A 19 -11.07 2.83 -54.07
C PRO A 19 -11.34 4.34 -54.35
N GLU A 20 -10.23 5.03 -54.71
CA GLU A 20 -10.01 6.14 -55.68
C GLU A 20 -10.80 7.47 -55.56
N ALA A 21 -10.33 8.67 -55.95
CA ALA A 21 -9.04 9.32 -56.22
C ALA A 21 -9.37 10.75 -56.75
N ALA A 22 -8.37 11.63 -56.68
CA ALA A 22 -8.08 12.71 -57.65
C ALA A 22 -8.35 14.21 -57.32
N ALA A 23 -7.27 14.96 -57.58
CA ALA A 23 -7.11 16.34 -58.09
C ALA A 23 -7.33 17.52 -57.10
N ALA A 24 -6.32 18.31 -56.70
CA ALA A 24 -5.25 19.09 -57.40
C ALA A 24 -5.55 20.60 -57.46
N ALA A 25 -4.61 21.40 -56.91
CA ALA A 25 -4.09 22.70 -57.38
C ALA A 25 -5.09 23.89 -57.54
N SER A 26 -4.77 25.19 -57.44
CA SER A 26 -3.55 25.99 -57.38
C SER A 26 -3.93 27.47 -57.16
N ALA A 27 -2.97 28.25 -56.63
CA ALA A 27 -2.63 29.65 -56.95
C ALA A 27 -3.61 30.81 -56.68
N GLY A 28 -3.06 31.89 -56.09
CA GLY A 28 -3.59 33.27 -56.15
C GLY A 28 -3.42 33.89 -57.56
N PRO A 29 -3.26 35.22 -57.75
CA PRO A 29 -2.98 36.29 -56.78
C PRO A 29 -3.70 37.64 -57.09
N GLU A 30 -3.23 38.74 -56.45
CA GLU A 30 -3.10 40.15 -56.92
C GLU A 30 -4.29 40.88 -57.57
N GLY A 31 -4.51 42.19 -57.39
CA GLY A 31 -3.71 43.27 -56.82
C GLY A 31 -4.15 44.61 -57.45
N ALA A 32 -3.82 45.70 -56.75
CA ALA A 32 -3.67 47.09 -57.23
C ALA A 32 -4.92 47.78 -57.83
N ASP A 33 -5.10 49.09 -57.89
CA ASP A 33 -4.35 50.33 -57.58
C ASP A 33 -5.48 51.39 -57.50
N GLY A 34 -5.47 52.42 -56.65
CA GLY A 34 -4.64 53.61 -56.85
C GLY A 34 -5.44 54.74 -57.52
N GLY A 35 -5.48 55.93 -56.89
CA GLY A 35 -5.50 57.18 -57.65
C GLY A 35 -6.48 58.30 -57.27
N ALA A 36 -5.88 59.39 -56.77
CA ALA A 36 -6.20 60.81 -56.97
C ALA A 36 -7.45 61.42 -56.28
N ALA A 37 -7.43 62.49 -55.47
CA ALA A 37 -6.67 63.76 -55.37
C ALA A 37 -7.54 64.99 -55.75
N GLY A 38 -7.46 66.05 -54.92
CA GLY A 38 -7.82 67.45 -55.24
C GLY A 38 -9.24 67.87 -54.85
N ALA A 39 -9.44 68.64 -53.75
CA ALA A 39 -9.39 70.11 -53.66
C ALA A 39 -10.53 70.79 -54.48
N VAL A 40 -11.33 71.75 -53.99
CA VAL A 40 -10.95 73.11 -53.55
C VAL A 40 -12.16 73.83 -52.92
N ALA A 41 -11.86 74.55 -51.82
CA ALA A 41 -12.36 75.82 -51.28
C ALA A 41 -13.85 76.25 -51.31
N SER A 42 -14.30 76.60 -50.10
CA SER A 42 -15.45 77.44 -49.78
C SER A 42 -15.24 78.93 -50.14
N ARG A 43 -16.37 79.54 -50.50
CA ARG A 43 -16.64 80.95 -50.83
C ARG A 43 -16.59 81.88 -49.61
N VAL A 44 -16.36 83.19 -49.84
CA VAL A 44 -17.07 84.32 -49.17
C VAL A 44 -17.12 85.53 -50.13
N PRO A 45 -18.23 86.29 -50.21
CA PRO A 45 -18.32 87.62 -49.57
C PRO A 45 -19.67 87.83 -48.82
N VAL A 46 -19.68 88.29 -47.56
CA VAL A 46 -19.85 89.66 -47.01
C VAL A 46 -21.26 90.28 -47.19
N PRO A 47 -21.86 90.92 -46.14
CA PRO A 47 -23.31 90.99 -45.90
C PRO A 47 -23.93 92.41 -45.98
N VAL A 48 -25.27 92.50 -46.05
CA VAL A 48 -26.08 93.72 -45.79
C VAL A 48 -27.49 93.29 -45.26
N PRO A 49 -28.31 94.14 -44.59
CA PRO A 49 -28.79 93.90 -43.23
C PRO A 49 -30.32 93.66 -43.11
N LEU A 50 -30.72 93.22 -41.91
CA LEU A 50 -32.06 92.93 -41.35
C LEU A 50 -32.97 94.20 -41.28
N PRO A 51 -34.33 94.14 -41.14
CA PRO A 51 -35.02 93.30 -40.13
C PRO A 51 -36.51 92.86 -40.36
N SER A 52 -37.00 92.11 -39.37
CA SER A 52 -38.39 91.84 -38.90
C SER A 52 -39.11 90.53 -39.31
N ASP A 53 -39.45 89.75 -38.27
CA ASP A 53 -40.41 88.64 -38.17
C ASP A 53 -40.16 87.27 -38.87
N GLY A 54 -39.45 86.37 -38.17
CA GLY A 54 -39.15 85.01 -38.61
C GLY A 54 -40.17 83.91 -38.24
N ARG A 55 -41.09 84.15 -37.28
CA ARG A 55 -42.00 83.09 -36.77
C ARG A 55 -43.27 82.90 -37.61
N THR A 56 -43.70 83.92 -38.34
CA THR A 56 -44.84 83.87 -39.26
C THR A 56 -44.48 83.36 -40.66
N ARG A 57 -43.20 83.42 -41.05
CA ARG A 57 -42.70 82.85 -42.33
C ARG A 57 -42.59 81.32 -42.31
N LEU A 58 -42.28 80.71 -41.17
CA LEU A 58 -42.24 79.23 -41.07
C LEU A 58 -43.65 78.61 -41.13
N LYS A 59 -44.67 79.27 -40.58
CA LYS A 59 -46.06 78.75 -40.60
C LYS A 59 -46.75 78.92 -41.97
N ALA A 60 -46.31 79.88 -42.79
CA ALA A 60 -46.82 80.08 -44.15
C ALA A 60 -46.03 79.29 -45.23
N ALA A 61 -44.86 78.73 -44.90
CA ALA A 61 -44.07 77.88 -45.80
C ALA A 61 -44.40 76.38 -45.71
N LEU A 62 -45.16 75.98 -44.69
CA LEU A 62 -45.50 74.57 -44.38
C LEU A 62 -47.00 74.24 -44.56
N TRP A 63 -47.81 75.17 -45.07
CA TRP A 63 -49.23 74.96 -45.32
C TRP A 63 -49.66 75.64 -46.63
N PRO A 64 -50.34 74.96 -47.58
CA PRO A 64 -51.06 73.70 -47.45
C PRO A 64 -50.19 72.46 -47.75
N PRO A 65 -50.40 71.32 -47.07
CA PRO A 65 -49.73 70.08 -47.41
C PRO A 65 -50.45 69.47 -48.63
N ARG A 66 -49.90 69.69 -49.82
CA ARG A 66 -50.25 68.86 -50.98
C ARG A 66 -49.52 67.53 -50.84
N VAL A 67 -49.97 66.70 -49.89
CA VAL A 67 -49.41 65.36 -49.71
C VAL A 67 -49.91 64.52 -50.87
N SER A 68 -49.08 64.42 -51.91
CA SER A 68 -49.26 63.44 -52.97
C SER A 68 -49.25 62.04 -52.36
N ARG A 69 -50.06 61.10 -52.87
CA ARG A 69 -50.06 59.69 -52.43
C ARG A 69 -48.64 59.11 -52.44
N GLY A 70 -47.77 59.53 -53.37
CA GLY A 70 -46.37 59.12 -53.41
C GLY A 70 -45.52 59.62 -52.24
N GLN A 71 -45.81 60.80 -51.71
CA GLN A 71 -45.05 61.40 -50.60
C GLN A 71 -45.40 60.75 -49.25
N LEU A 72 -46.65 60.29 -49.08
CA LEU A 72 -47.04 59.41 -47.96
C LEU A 72 -46.34 58.06 -48.01
N VAL A 73 -46.21 57.46 -49.20
CA VAL A 73 -45.48 56.21 -49.38
C VAL A 73 -44.01 56.38 -49.04
N VAL A 74 -43.37 57.47 -49.49
CA VAL A 74 -41.97 57.76 -49.16
C VAL A 74 -41.78 58.01 -47.66
N ALA A 75 -42.68 58.75 -47.00
CA ALA A 75 -42.61 58.97 -45.56
C ALA A 75 -42.80 57.68 -44.75
N LEU A 76 -43.74 56.82 -45.17
CA LEU A 76 -43.96 55.52 -44.56
C LEU A 76 -42.74 54.60 -44.74
N LEU A 77 -42.13 54.59 -45.93
CA LEU A 77 -40.92 53.82 -46.21
C LEU A 77 -39.74 54.30 -45.38
N LEU A 78 -39.53 55.62 -45.26
CA LEU A 78 -38.48 56.19 -44.42
C LEU A 78 -38.73 55.93 -42.93
N PHE A 79 -39.98 55.97 -42.48
CA PHE A 79 -40.35 55.64 -41.10
C PHE A 79 -40.11 54.15 -40.82
N ALA A 80 -40.53 53.25 -41.72
CA ALA A 80 -40.30 51.82 -41.59
C ALA A 80 -38.81 51.49 -41.62
N LEU A 81 -38.02 52.16 -42.48
CA LEU A 81 -36.57 52.01 -42.55
C LEU A 81 -35.89 52.55 -41.28
N GLY A 82 -36.32 53.72 -40.79
CA GLY A 82 -35.82 54.29 -39.54
C GLY A 82 -36.16 53.43 -38.33
N LEU A 83 -37.36 52.85 -38.28
CA LEU A 83 -37.78 51.92 -37.25
C LEU A 83 -37.00 50.60 -37.34
N ALA A 84 -36.80 50.06 -38.53
CA ALA A 84 -35.99 48.86 -38.75
C ALA A 84 -34.52 49.08 -38.34
N LEU A 85 -33.93 50.23 -38.70
CA LEU A 85 -32.61 50.63 -38.26
C LEU A 85 -32.55 50.82 -36.74
N ALA A 86 -33.56 51.43 -36.12
CA ALA A 86 -33.61 51.60 -34.68
C ALA A 86 -33.71 50.26 -33.94
N ILE A 87 -34.52 49.31 -34.45
CA ILE A 87 -34.62 47.95 -33.92
C ILE A 87 -33.31 47.18 -34.14
N GLN A 88 -32.68 47.33 -35.30
CA GLN A 88 -31.42 46.67 -35.63
C GLN A 88 -30.25 47.23 -34.79
N VAL A 89 -30.24 48.54 -34.53
CA VAL A 89 -29.27 49.18 -33.63
C VAL A 89 -29.58 48.87 -32.16
N ARG A 90 -30.84 48.80 -31.77
CA ARG A 90 -31.23 48.37 -30.41
C ARG A 90 -30.80 46.93 -30.17
N SER A 91 -31.13 46.02 -31.10
CA SER A 91 -30.73 44.62 -31.08
C SER A 91 -29.22 44.43 -31.16
N THR A 92 -28.49 45.24 -31.91
CA THR A 92 -27.01 45.18 -31.94
C THR A 92 -26.37 45.74 -30.66
N ASN A 93 -27.03 46.70 -29.99
CA ASN A 93 -26.56 47.31 -28.74
C ASN A 93 -27.00 46.53 -27.49
N ASP A 94 -28.06 45.72 -27.53
CA ASP A 94 -28.42 44.78 -26.45
C ASP A 94 -27.38 43.64 -26.32
N HIS A 95 -26.46 43.50 -27.28
CA HIS A 95 -25.27 42.63 -27.19
C HIS A 95 -24.02 43.32 -26.59
N SER A 96 -24.15 44.53 -26.06
CA SER A 96 -23.01 45.26 -25.44
C SER A 96 -22.71 44.85 -24.00
N GLU A 97 -23.62 44.18 -23.30
CA GLU A 97 -23.35 43.58 -21.97
C GLU A 97 -22.60 42.24 -22.04
N LEU A 98 -22.30 41.72 -23.24
CA LEU A 98 -21.69 40.40 -23.45
C LEU A 98 -20.28 40.42 -24.08
N ARG A 99 -19.65 41.59 -24.26
CA ARG A 99 -18.28 41.69 -24.82
C ARG A 99 -17.18 41.84 -23.76
N GLY A 100 -17.49 42.36 -22.57
CA GLY A 100 -16.56 42.37 -21.42
C GLY A 100 -16.52 41.04 -20.65
N ALA A 101 -17.62 40.29 -20.64
CA ALA A 101 -17.76 39.08 -19.83
C ALA A 101 -16.98 37.85 -20.34
N ARG A 102 -16.63 37.75 -21.63
CA ARG A 102 -16.03 36.50 -22.17
C ARG A 102 -14.58 36.29 -21.76
N GLN A 103 -13.77 37.33 -21.70
CA GLN A 103 -12.36 37.19 -21.33
C GLN A 103 -12.22 37.10 -19.80
N GLU A 104 -13.01 37.89 -19.07
CA GLU A 104 -13.05 37.86 -17.60
C GLU A 104 -13.62 36.54 -17.06
N ASP A 105 -14.68 35.98 -17.67
CA ASP A 105 -15.20 34.67 -17.27
C ASP A 105 -14.25 33.52 -17.63
N LEU A 106 -13.52 33.59 -18.76
CA LEU A 106 -12.52 32.58 -19.09
C LEU A 106 -11.32 32.62 -18.12
N VAL A 107 -10.87 33.81 -17.73
CA VAL A 107 -9.83 33.95 -16.69
C VAL A 107 -10.35 33.45 -15.35
N ARG A 108 -11.58 33.80 -14.96
CA ARG A 108 -12.20 33.29 -13.73
C ARG A 108 -12.36 31.77 -13.73
N ILE A 109 -12.80 31.17 -14.83
CA ILE A 109 -12.91 29.72 -14.97
C ILE A 109 -11.53 29.07 -14.93
N LEU A 110 -10.52 29.68 -15.55
CA LEU A 110 -9.14 29.21 -15.48
C LEU A 110 -8.61 29.29 -14.04
N ASP A 111 -8.80 30.40 -13.33
CA ASP A 111 -8.41 30.55 -11.93
C ASP A 111 -9.14 29.55 -11.02
N GLU A 112 -10.42 29.31 -11.25
CA GLU A 112 -11.20 28.28 -10.54
C GLU A 112 -10.70 26.86 -10.87
N LEU A 113 -10.31 26.59 -12.12
CA LEU A 113 -9.78 25.31 -12.55
C LEU A 113 -8.36 25.08 -12.02
N ASP A 114 -7.51 26.09 -12.06
CA ASP A 114 -6.15 26.08 -11.49
C ASP A 114 -6.22 25.92 -9.97
N GLY A 115 -7.16 26.61 -9.30
CA GLY A 115 -7.43 26.43 -7.88
C GLY A 115 -7.92 25.00 -7.55
N LYS A 116 -8.82 24.44 -8.36
CA LYS A 116 -9.25 23.03 -8.24
C LYS A 116 -8.11 22.06 -8.51
N GLN A 117 -7.28 22.32 -9.53
CA GLN A 117 -6.13 21.51 -9.88
C GLN A 117 -5.11 21.51 -8.76
N GLN A 118 -4.75 22.68 -8.22
CA GLN A 118 -3.81 22.80 -7.11
C GLN A 118 -4.35 22.08 -5.86
N ARG A 119 -5.65 22.21 -5.57
CA ARG A 119 -6.29 21.48 -4.47
C ARG A 119 -6.24 19.97 -4.67
N LEU A 120 -6.62 19.46 -5.85
CA LEU A 120 -6.58 18.04 -6.16
C LEU A 120 -5.15 17.48 -6.14
N GLN A 121 -4.17 18.25 -6.60
CA GLN A 121 -2.75 17.90 -6.49
C GLN A 121 -2.33 17.79 -5.02
N SER A 122 -2.71 18.75 -4.18
CA SER A 122 -2.46 18.70 -2.73
C SER A 122 -3.13 17.51 -2.06
N GLU A 123 -4.39 17.21 -2.39
CA GLU A 123 -5.13 16.05 -1.87
C GLU A 123 -4.48 14.74 -2.31
N LYS A 124 -4.02 14.63 -3.57
CA LYS A 124 -3.28 13.49 -4.07
C LYS A 124 -1.98 13.27 -3.29
N THR A 125 -1.17 14.33 -3.11
CA THR A 125 0.08 14.23 -2.35
C THR A 125 -0.17 13.81 -0.89
N GLN A 126 -1.22 14.35 -0.27
CA GLN A 126 -1.59 13.96 1.10
C GLN A 126 -2.05 12.49 1.19
N LEU A 127 -2.81 12.00 0.21
CA LEU A 127 -3.22 10.60 0.13
C LEU A 127 -2.04 9.66 -0.11
N GLU A 128 -1.11 10.03 -0.99
CA GLU A 128 0.13 9.27 -1.23
C GLU A 128 0.99 9.19 0.03
N GLN A 129 1.14 10.28 0.77
CA GLN A 129 1.83 10.30 2.06
C GLN A 129 1.11 9.43 3.10
N SER A 130 -0.22 9.50 3.17
CA SER A 130 -1.02 8.70 4.10
C SER A 130 -0.92 7.20 3.79
N LEU A 131 -0.93 6.84 2.50
CA LEU A 131 -0.73 5.47 2.03
C LEU A 131 0.67 4.98 2.39
N ALA A 132 1.72 5.75 2.08
CA ALA A 132 3.09 5.38 2.42
C ALA A 132 3.29 5.21 3.94
N GLN A 133 2.67 6.08 4.75
CA GLN A 133 2.70 5.97 6.21
C GLN A 133 1.98 4.71 6.71
N LEU A 134 0.82 4.39 6.14
CA LEU A 134 0.05 3.20 6.50
C LEU A 134 0.81 1.92 6.13
N GLU A 135 1.36 1.85 4.92
CA GLU A 135 2.18 0.72 4.48
C GLU A 135 3.40 0.52 5.38
N ASN A 136 4.13 1.59 5.70
CA ASN A 136 5.27 1.54 6.62
C ASN A 136 4.85 1.04 8.01
N SER A 137 3.77 1.59 8.58
CA SER A 137 3.28 1.17 9.90
C SER A 137 2.83 -0.29 9.93
N SER A 138 2.18 -0.77 8.84
CA SER A 138 1.77 -2.16 8.69
C SER A 138 2.98 -3.09 8.61
N ASN A 139 4.01 -2.72 7.85
CA ASN A 139 5.24 -3.50 7.75
C ASN A 139 5.96 -3.57 9.10
N GLN A 140 6.09 -2.44 9.80
CA GLN A 140 6.65 -2.40 11.16
C GLN A 140 5.86 -3.27 12.15
N ALA A 141 4.53 -3.24 12.10
CA ALA A 141 3.68 -4.06 12.96
C ALA A 141 3.86 -5.56 12.69
N LYS A 142 3.95 -5.96 11.41
CA LYS A 142 4.22 -7.35 11.01
C LYS A 142 5.58 -7.82 11.50
N GLU A 143 6.63 -7.03 11.28
CA GLU A 143 7.98 -7.33 11.76
C GLU A 143 8.00 -7.46 13.29
N ALA A 144 7.39 -6.52 14.02
CA ALA A 144 7.30 -6.58 15.48
C ALA A 144 6.57 -7.84 15.97
N GLN A 145 5.50 -8.25 15.28
CA GLN A 145 4.77 -9.48 15.59
C GLN A 145 5.64 -10.72 15.34
N GLU A 146 6.36 -10.78 14.21
CA GLU A 146 7.26 -11.90 13.90
C GLU A 146 8.38 -12.03 14.93
N GLN A 147 9.02 -10.91 15.31
CA GLN A 147 10.05 -10.91 16.35
C GLN A 147 9.48 -11.36 17.70
N THR A 148 8.26 -10.94 18.03
CA THR A 148 7.59 -11.38 19.25
C THR A 148 7.30 -12.87 19.23
N ARG A 149 6.85 -13.43 18.09
CA ARG A 149 6.63 -14.87 17.93
C ARG A 149 7.93 -15.68 18.06
N LYS A 150 9.01 -15.22 17.42
CA LYS A 150 10.34 -15.86 17.53
C LYS A 150 10.81 -15.87 18.98
N LYS A 151 10.75 -14.72 19.66
CA LYS A 151 11.12 -14.60 21.06
C LYS A 151 10.24 -15.45 21.98
N ALA A 152 8.94 -15.55 21.70
CA ALA A 152 8.05 -16.44 22.43
C ALA A 152 8.43 -17.91 22.25
N ALA A 153 8.79 -18.33 21.04
CA ALA A 153 9.26 -19.69 20.76
C ALA A 153 10.60 -19.99 21.46
N GLU A 154 11.57 -19.07 21.40
CA GLU A 154 12.85 -19.19 22.11
C GLU A 154 12.66 -19.35 23.62
N LEU A 155 11.83 -18.50 24.22
CA LEU A 155 11.49 -18.59 25.64
C LEU A 155 10.70 -19.87 25.95
N GLY A 156 9.84 -20.31 25.04
CA GLY A 156 9.11 -21.57 25.17
C GLY A 156 10.02 -22.79 25.16
N VAL A 157 11.08 -22.79 24.33
CA VAL A 157 12.10 -23.86 24.33
C VAL A 157 12.84 -23.88 25.66
N LEU A 158 13.26 -22.70 26.16
CA LEU A 158 13.94 -22.56 27.44
C LEU A 158 13.05 -22.99 28.63
N ALA A 159 11.78 -22.64 28.60
CA ALA A 159 10.79 -23.00 29.62
C ALA A 159 10.32 -24.47 29.52
N GLY A 160 10.68 -25.17 28.44
CA GLY A 160 10.23 -26.54 28.19
C GLY A 160 8.82 -26.67 27.62
N THR A 161 8.15 -25.57 27.27
CA THR A 161 6.77 -25.58 26.75
C THR A 161 6.68 -25.70 25.22
N GLU A 162 7.81 -25.55 24.53
CA GLU A 162 7.93 -25.76 23.07
C GLU A 162 8.91 -26.90 22.77
N LYS A 163 8.68 -27.58 21.64
CA LYS A 163 9.57 -28.64 21.14
C LYS A 163 10.90 -28.06 20.67
N ALA A 164 11.97 -28.84 20.76
CA ALA A 164 13.29 -28.44 20.30
C ALA A 164 13.84 -29.46 19.30
N THR A 165 14.55 -28.98 18.28
CA THR A 165 15.25 -29.83 17.32
C THR A 165 16.58 -29.22 16.92
N GLY A 166 17.58 -30.07 16.70
CA GLY A 166 18.92 -29.65 16.33
C GLY A 166 19.89 -30.84 16.34
N PRO A 167 21.18 -30.61 16.08
CA PRO A 167 22.20 -31.63 16.30
C PRO A 167 22.20 -32.04 17.77
N GLY A 168 22.65 -33.27 18.04
CA GLY A 168 22.62 -33.78 19.40
C GLY A 168 23.03 -35.24 19.52
N ILE A 169 22.69 -35.81 20.67
CA ILE A 169 22.96 -37.22 20.97
C ILE A 169 21.71 -37.91 21.53
N VAL A 170 21.65 -39.22 21.33
CA VAL A 170 20.77 -40.12 22.08
C VAL A 170 21.65 -41.01 22.93
N LEU A 171 21.62 -40.81 24.24
CA LEU A 171 22.25 -41.67 25.23
C LEU A 171 21.20 -42.66 25.75
N THR A 172 21.49 -43.96 25.64
CA THR A 172 20.65 -45.05 26.17
C THR A 172 21.40 -45.74 27.29
N ILE A 173 20.78 -45.83 28.47
CA ILE A 173 21.32 -46.53 29.64
C ILE A 173 20.46 -47.78 29.88
N ASP A 174 21.03 -48.94 29.61
CA ASP A 174 20.43 -50.24 29.92
C ASP A 174 20.92 -50.73 31.29
N ASP A 175 20.01 -51.14 32.17
CA ASP A 175 20.33 -51.49 33.56
C ASP A 175 19.62 -52.81 33.99
N PRO A 176 20.02 -53.95 33.41
CA PRO A 176 19.32 -55.21 33.64
C PRO A 176 19.33 -55.67 35.11
N GLN A 177 20.22 -55.11 35.94
CA GLN A 177 20.35 -55.43 37.36
C GLN A 177 19.66 -54.42 38.29
N GLY A 178 19.06 -53.36 37.74
CA GLY A 178 18.33 -52.35 38.52
C GLY A 178 19.23 -51.55 39.47
N GLN A 179 20.49 -51.34 39.12
CA GLN A 179 21.48 -50.64 39.95
C GLN A 179 21.50 -49.12 39.72
N VAL A 180 20.94 -48.63 38.61
CA VAL A 180 20.90 -47.21 38.28
C VAL A 180 19.87 -46.51 39.15
N LYS A 181 20.37 -45.56 39.94
CA LYS A 181 19.61 -44.78 40.91
C LYS A 181 19.40 -43.34 40.44
N ALA A 182 18.56 -42.62 41.18
CA ALA A 182 18.22 -41.23 40.92
C ALA A 182 19.44 -40.29 40.88
N ASP A 183 20.42 -40.51 41.76
CA ASP A 183 21.67 -39.73 41.81
C ASP A 183 22.51 -39.90 40.53
N MET A 184 22.67 -41.12 40.02
CA MET A 184 23.42 -41.39 38.78
C MET A 184 22.78 -40.73 37.55
N LEU A 185 21.44 -40.74 37.48
CA LEU A 185 20.72 -40.06 36.40
C LEU A 185 20.81 -38.54 36.53
N LEU A 186 20.79 -38.01 37.76
CA LEU A 186 21.02 -36.60 38.01
C LEU A 186 22.44 -36.19 37.60
N ASP A 187 23.47 -36.93 37.99
CA ASP A 187 24.86 -36.66 37.59
C ASP A 187 24.99 -36.66 36.06
N THR A 188 24.39 -37.65 35.39
CA THR A 188 24.30 -37.68 33.92
C THR A 188 23.68 -36.41 33.34
N LEU A 189 22.56 -35.96 33.90
CA LEU A 189 21.92 -34.72 33.49
C LEU A 189 22.83 -33.50 33.72
N GLN A 190 23.55 -33.45 34.84
CA GLN A 190 24.41 -32.32 35.19
C GLN A 190 25.63 -32.24 34.27
N GLU A 191 26.24 -33.37 33.90
CA GLU A 191 27.32 -33.40 32.92
C GLU A 191 26.84 -32.93 31.53
N LEU A 192 25.65 -33.36 31.09
CA LEU A 192 25.05 -32.89 29.84
C LEU A 192 24.84 -31.37 29.85
N ARG A 193 24.35 -30.81 30.96
CA ARG A 193 24.18 -29.36 31.13
C ARG A 193 25.51 -28.62 31.12
N ALA A 194 26.53 -29.16 31.80
CA ALA A 194 27.88 -28.59 31.80
C ALA A 194 28.51 -28.59 30.39
N ALA A 195 28.20 -29.61 29.59
CA ALA A 195 28.65 -29.77 28.21
C ALA A 195 27.84 -28.97 27.17
N GLY A 196 26.89 -28.12 27.61
CA GLY A 196 26.14 -27.23 26.71
C GLY A 196 24.91 -27.86 26.06
N ALA A 197 24.26 -28.83 26.72
CA ALA A 197 22.94 -29.29 26.30
C ALA A 197 21.90 -28.17 26.39
N GLU A 198 21.16 -27.94 25.30
CA GLU A 198 20.17 -26.88 25.18
C GLU A 198 18.75 -27.36 25.51
N ALA A 199 18.43 -28.60 25.14
CA ALA A 199 17.17 -29.25 25.47
C ALA A 199 17.39 -30.74 25.74
N ILE A 200 16.76 -31.25 26.79
CA ILE A 200 16.92 -32.64 27.23
C ILE A 200 15.54 -33.24 27.49
N GLN A 201 15.37 -34.46 27.00
CA GLN A 201 14.23 -35.31 27.30
C GLN A 201 14.74 -36.66 27.81
N ILE A 202 14.16 -37.12 28.92
CA ILE A 202 14.42 -38.45 29.48
C ILE A 202 13.15 -39.27 29.30
N ASN A 203 13.18 -40.21 28.38
CA ASN A 203 12.00 -40.96 27.93
C ASN A 203 10.87 -39.98 27.52
N ASP A 204 9.77 -39.91 28.27
CA ASP A 204 8.62 -39.03 28.01
C ASP A 204 8.59 -37.77 28.91
N VAL A 205 9.72 -37.46 29.55
CA VAL A 205 9.85 -36.33 30.51
C VAL A 205 10.74 -35.25 29.92
N ARG A 206 10.18 -34.05 29.74
CA ARG A 206 10.95 -32.85 29.40
C ARG A 206 11.71 -32.39 30.63
N VAL A 207 13.03 -32.27 30.52
CA VAL A 207 13.86 -31.73 31.59
C VAL A 207 13.83 -30.20 31.53
N VAL A 208 13.54 -29.58 32.66
CA VAL A 208 13.59 -28.14 32.91
C VAL A 208 14.37 -27.86 34.19
N ALA A 209 14.55 -26.59 34.55
CA ALA A 209 15.34 -26.19 35.72
C ALA A 209 14.87 -26.85 37.03
N GLY A 210 13.55 -27.00 37.21
CA GLY A 210 12.95 -27.59 38.41
C GLY A 210 12.79 -29.11 38.40
N THR A 211 13.26 -29.81 37.36
CA THR A 211 13.17 -31.27 37.28
C THR A 211 13.95 -31.92 38.41
N TYR A 212 13.32 -32.86 39.11
CA TYR A 212 13.89 -33.60 40.23
C TYR A 212 13.79 -35.11 40.00
N PHE A 213 14.63 -35.86 40.71
CA PHE A 213 14.72 -37.31 40.63
C PHE A 213 14.50 -37.90 42.02
N THR A 214 13.76 -39.00 42.11
CA THR A 214 13.63 -39.80 43.34
C THR A 214 13.67 -41.28 43.01
N ASP A 215 14.33 -42.07 43.86
CA ASP A 215 14.33 -43.53 43.71
C ASP A 215 12.90 -44.07 43.89
N ASN A 216 12.54 -45.06 43.06
CA ASN A 216 11.25 -45.74 43.21
C ASN A 216 11.32 -46.77 44.35
N SER A 217 10.63 -46.49 45.46
CA SER A 217 10.58 -47.40 46.62
C SER A 217 9.89 -48.74 46.34
N SER A 218 9.14 -48.85 45.23
CA SER A 218 8.37 -50.05 44.86
C SER A 218 9.17 -51.07 44.04
N GLY A 219 10.45 -50.77 43.75
CA GLY A 219 11.36 -51.61 43.00
C GLY A 219 11.35 -51.33 41.49
N GLY A 220 12.54 -51.08 40.92
CA GLY A 220 12.77 -50.85 39.50
C GLY A 220 12.43 -49.43 39.03
N GLY A 221 13.38 -48.76 38.37
CA GLY A 221 13.20 -47.44 37.77
C GLY A 221 13.41 -46.26 38.72
N VAL A 222 13.26 -45.06 38.17
CA VAL A 222 13.44 -43.77 38.84
C VAL A 222 12.25 -42.88 38.51
N ARG A 223 11.78 -42.09 39.48
CA ARG A 223 10.74 -41.09 39.23
C ARG A 223 11.39 -39.76 38.84
N ILE A 224 11.02 -39.22 37.68
CA ILE A 224 11.54 -37.98 37.13
C ILE A 224 10.39 -36.98 37.03
N ASP A 225 10.48 -35.86 37.74
CA ASP A 225 9.43 -34.84 37.83
C ASP A 225 8.03 -35.44 38.15
N GLY A 226 8.02 -36.40 39.08
CA GLY A 226 6.79 -37.05 39.49
C GLY A 226 6.23 -38.12 38.53
N LYS A 227 6.92 -38.45 37.43
CA LYS A 227 6.57 -39.56 36.53
C LYS A 227 7.50 -40.74 36.72
N ASP A 228 6.94 -41.96 36.79
CA ASP A 228 7.76 -43.17 36.89
C ASP A 228 8.40 -43.47 35.54
N VAL A 229 9.74 -43.58 35.53
CA VAL A 229 10.54 -43.86 34.33
C VAL A 229 11.27 -45.17 34.53
N LEU A 230 11.09 -46.07 33.58
CA LEU A 230 11.67 -47.41 33.59
C LEU A 230 12.83 -47.49 32.60
N GLN A 231 13.70 -48.47 32.84
CA GLN A 231 14.79 -48.79 31.92
C GLN A 231 14.26 -49.28 30.55
N PRO A 232 15.02 -49.07 29.46
CA PRO A 232 16.24 -48.27 29.42
C PRO A 232 15.95 -46.76 29.57
N PHE A 233 16.84 -46.07 30.28
CA PHE A 233 16.75 -44.61 30.41
C PHE A 233 17.33 -43.97 29.16
N ARG A 234 16.49 -43.25 28.42
CA ARG A 234 16.87 -42.64 27.14
C ARG A 234 16.94 -41.13 27.29
N PHE A 235 18.16 -40.59 27.25
CA PHE A 235 18.43 -39.17 27.16
C PHE A 235 18.50 -38.76 25.69
N THR A 236 17.46 -38.07 25.25
CA THR A 236 17.38 -37.41 23.94
C THR A 236 17.80 -35.96 24.15
N VAL A 237 18.95 -35.57 23.58
CA VAL A 237 19.60 -34.30 23.90
C VAL A 237 19.86 -33.50 22.63
N VAL A 238 19.48 -32.22 22.62
CA VAL A 238 19.89 -31.22 21.62
C VAL A 238 21.07 -30.44 22.18
N GLY A 239 22.12 -30.30 21.39
CA GLY A 239 23.37 -29.59 21.72
C GLY A 239 24.52 -30.05 20.82
N ASN A 240 25.70 -29.44 20.94
CA ASN A 240 26.84 -29.80 20.09
C ASN A 240 27.36 -31.23 20.40
N PRO A 241 27.24 -32.21 19.48
CA PRO A 241 27.66 -33.59 19.76
C PRO A 241 29.15 -33.73 20.05
N GLN A 242 29.97 -32.80 19.53
CA GLN A 242 31.42 -32.76 19.74
C GLN A 242 31.81 -32.31 21.15
N ASP A 243 30.91 -31.64 21.88
CA ASP A 243 31.12 -31.25 23.28
C ASP A 243 30.46 -32.28 24.21
N LEU A 244 29.24 -32.72 23.87
CA LEU A 244 28.45 -33.66 24.66
C LEU A 244 29.10 -35.04 24.80
N THR A 245 29.62 -35.60 23.71
CA THR A 245 30.14 -36.98 23.73
C THR A 245 31.43 -37.10 24.55
N PRO A 246 32.45 -36.22 24.38
CA PRO A 246 33.64 -36.28 25.21
C PRO A 246 33.35 -36.05 26.69
N ALA A 247 32.45 -35.12 27.03
CA ALA A 247 32.09 -34.84 28.42
C ALA A 247 31.59 -36.08 29.16
N LEU A 248 30.74 -36.89 28.52
CA LEU A 248 30.24 -38.15 29.11
C LEU A 248 31.30 -39.24 29.24
N ASN A 249 32.36 -39.18 28.42
CA ASN A 249 33.44 -40.17 28.36
C ASN A 249 34.71 -39.74 29.11
N ILE A 250 34.68 -38.62 29.85
CA ILE A 250 35.81 -38.21 30.69
C ILE A 250 36.18 -39.37 31.63
N PRO A 251 37.47 -39.67 31.85
CA PRO A 251 37.88 -40.69 32.80
C PRO A 251 37.30 -40.45 34.20
N GLY A 252 36.59 -41.45 34.73
CA GLY A 252 35.85 -41.33 35.99
C GLY A 252 34.48 -40.62 35.89
N GLY A 253 34.08 -40.22 34.68
CA GLY A 253 32.78 -39.60 34.39
C GLY A 253 31.64 -40.60 34.25
N VAL A 254 30.53 -40.12 33.68
CA VAL A 254 29.22 -40.79 33.66
C VAL A 254 29.25 -42.19 33.08
N VAL A 255 29.81 -42.37 31.86
CA VAL A 255 29.81 -43.69 31.19
C VAL A 255 30.52 -44.73 32.06
N ARG A 256 31.68 -44.36 32.61
CA ARG A 256 32.46 -45.29 33.44
C ARG A 256 31.80 -45.57 34.79
N SER A 257 31.18 -44.56 35.40
CA SER A 257 30.44 -44.72 36.66
C SER A 257 29.26 -45.69 36.50
N LEU A 258 28.52 -45.59 35.40
CA LEU A 258 27.42 -46.51 35.06
C LEU A 258 27.93 -47.94 34.80
N GLU A 259 29.03 -48.09 34.05
CA GLU A 259 29.64 -49.41 33.79
C GLU A 259 30.11 -50.11 35.08
N ASN A 260 30.66 -49.35 36.03
CA ASN A 260 31.06 -49.89 37.34
C ASN A 260 29.86 -50.45 38.13
N HIS A 261 28.65 -49.97 37.85
CA HIS A 261 27.39 -50.47 38.40
C HIS A 261 26.69 -51.50 37.49
N GLN A 262 27.42 -52.07 36.52
CA GLN A 262 26.91 -53.08 35.57
C GLN A 262 25.80 -52.56 34.63
N ALA A 263 25.63 -51.24 34.52
CA ALA A 263 24.77 -50.62 33.52
C ALA A 263 25.55 -50.34 32.24
N ARG A 264 24.89 -50.48 31.08
CA ARG A 264 25.49 -50.21 29.77
C ARG A 264 25.00 -48.87 29.24
N ALA A 265 25.93 -47.96 28.98
CA ALA A 265 25.66 -46.69 28.33
C ALA A 265 26.04 -46.74 26.84
N THR A 266 25.10 -46.41 25.95
CA THR A 266 25.33 -46.31 24.49
C THR A 266 25.00 -44.91 24.01
N ILE A 267 25.94 -44.26 23.34
CA ILE A 267 25.77 -42.90 22.81
C ILE A 267 25.70 -42.95 21.28
N VAL A 268 24.66 -42.36 20.70
CA VAL A 268 24.50 -42.21 19.25
C VAL A 268 24.42 -40.71 18.92
N GLN A 269 25.40 -40.19 18.20
CA GLN A 269 25.36 -38.83 17.68
C GLN A 269 24.43 -38.75 16.46
N GLN A 270 23.65 -37.67 16.37
CA GLN A 270 22.74 -37.43 15.26
C GLN A 270 22.77 -35.96 14.85
N GLN A 271 22.68 -35.70 13.54
CA GLN A 271 22.60 -34.34 13.01
C GLN A 271 21.25 -33.68 13.29
N LYS A 272 20.23 -34.49 13.57
CA LYS A 272 18.88 -34.03 13.91
C LYS A 272 18.27 -34.94 14.97
N VAL A 273 18.21 -34.42 16.17
CA VAL A 273 17.48 -34.96 17.31
C VAL A 273 16.19 -34.13 17.49
N LEU A 274 15.12 -34.78 17.94
CA LEU A 274 13.85 -34.15 18.29
C LEU A 274 13.58 -34.38 19.78
N VAL A 275 13.48 -33.29 20.53
CA VAL A 275 12.95 -33.26 21.90
C VAL A 275 11.50 -32.77 21.80
N ASP A 276 10.56 -33.69 21.90
CA ASP A 276 9.13 -33.43 21.70
C ASP A 276 8.30 -33.48 22.99
N ALA A 277 8.86 -34.00 24.08
CA ALA A 277 8.27 -33.89 25.40
C ALA A 277 8.19 -32.42 25.84
N LEU A 278 7.07 -32.07 26.47
CA LEU A 278 6.80 -30.72 26.97
C LEU A 278 6.64 -30.75 28.50
N ALA A 279 7.15 -29.71 29.15
CA ALA A 279 6.94 -29.45 30.55
C ALA A 279 5.53 -28.87 30.76
N ALA A 280 4.82 -29.36 31.77
CA ALA A 280 3.52 -28.82 32.14
C ALA A 280 3.72 -27.64 33.11
N PRO A 281 3.42 -26.39 32.72
CA PRO A 281 3.59 -25.26 33.62
C PRO A 281 2.61 -25.36 34.79
N LYS A 282 3.12 -25.29 36.02
CA LYS A 282 2.29 -25.18 37.21
C LYS A 282 1.78 -23.74 37.33
N PRO A 283 0.47 -23.51 37.51
CA PRO A 283 -0.05 -22.16 37.67
C PRO A 283 0.56 -21.50 38.90
N LEU A 284 1.04 -20.26 38.72
CA LEU A 284 1.57 -19.44 39.80
C LEU A 284 0.41 -18.94 40.67
N GLN A 285 0.48 -19.16 41.97
CA GLN A 285 -0.53 -18.66 42.91
C GLN A 285 -0.32 -17.18 43.24
N TYR A 286 0.95 -16.77 43.39
CA TYR A 286 1.33 -15.43 43.83
C TYR A 286 2.12 -14.65 42.77
N GLY A 287 2.92 -15.34 41.95
CA GLY A 287 3.71 -14.72 40.89
C GLY A 287 2.84 -14.31 39.70
N LYS A 288 3.09 -13.12 39.16
CA LYS A 288 2.48 -12.65 37.91
C LYS A 288 3.58 -12.12 36.99
N PRO A 289 3.51 -12.35 35.67
CA PRO A 289 4.39 -11.67 34.72
C PRO A 289 4.25 -10.16 34.88
N ALA A 290 5.37 -9.44 34.82
CA ALA A 290 5.32 -7.98 34.78
C ALA A 290 4.60 -7.51 33.51
N ALA A 291 3.82 -6.43 33.60
CA ALA A 291 3.30 -5.76 32.42
C ALA A 291 4.47 -5.20 31.61
N LYS A 292 4.40 -5.35 30.29
CA LYS A 292 5.38 -4.81 29.34
C LYS A 292 4.99 -3.41 28.91
#